data_AF-A0A2V6HFI7-F1
#
_entry.id   AF-A0A2V6HFI7-F1
#
_cell.length_a   1.000
_cell.length_b   1.000
_cell.length_c   1.000
_cell.angle_alpha   90.00
_cell.angle_beta   90.00
_cell.angle_gamma   90.00
#
_symmetry.space_group_name_H-M   'P 1'
#
loop_
_entity.id
_entity.type
_entity.pdbx_description
1 polymer ?
#
loop_
_entity_poly.entity_id
_entity_poly.type
_entity_poly.pdbx_seq_one_letter_code
_entity_poly.pdbx_strand_id
1 'polypeptide(L)'
;ILESLGYAVFARMVPLKVVDELLGGTVRVAWRKLRGYVEYERERAGSQKNWEWFQWLAEQIDRHSKARTSLTLGAHEAYRDWRP
;
A
#
# COMPACT_ATOMS: atom_id res chain seq x y z
N ILE A 1 7.61 6.31 6.72
CA ILE A 1 7.82 4.90 6.32
C ILE A 1 7.12 4.59 4.99
N LEU A 2 5.79 4.72 4.88
CA LEU A 2 5.07 4.34 3.65
C LEU A 2 5.48 5.15 2.41
N GLU A 3 5.79 6.44 2.57
CA GLU A 3 6.32 7.29 1.48
C GLU A 3 7.63 6.74 0.91
N SER A 4 8.62 6.50 1.78
CA SER A 4 9.91 5.93 1.40
C SER A 4 9.78 4.53 0.80
N LEU A 5 8.80 3.74 1.26
CA LEU A 5 8.53 2.41 0.72
C LEU A 5 7.92 2.47 -0.69
N GLY A 6 7.03 3.42 -0.93
CA GLY A 6 6.48 3.66 -2.28
C GLY A 6 7.59 4.00 -3.28
N TYR A 7 8.52 4.89 -2.88
CA TYR A 7 9.69 5.19 -3.69
C TYR A 7 10.59 3.97 -3.90
N ALA A 8 10.87 3.18 -2.86
CA ALA A 8 11.71 1.99 -2.98
C ALA A 8 11.13 0.94 -3.96
N VAL A 9 9.80 0.81 -4.02
CA VAL A 9 9.12 -0.05 -5.00
C VAL A 9 9.25 0.53 -6.41
N PHE A 10 9.00 1.83 -6.58
CA PHE A 10 9.17 2.50 -7.87
C PHE A 10 10.61 2.37 -8.40
N ALA A 11 11.61 2.56 -7.54
CA ALA A 11 13.03 2.42 -7.84
C ALA A 11 13.49 0.97 -8.02
N ARG A 12 12.58 -0.01 -7.93
CA ARG A 12 12.85 -1.46 -8.03
C ARG A 12 13.83 -1.99 -6.98
N MET A 13 13.99 -1.27 -5.87
CA MET A 13 14.78 -1.75 -4.72
C MET A 13 14.05 -2.85 -3.96
N VAL A 14 12.71 -2.76 -3.90
CA VAL A 14 11.85 -3.76 -3.26
C VAL A 14 10.74 -4.17 -4.23
N PRO A 15 10.51 -5.48 -4.48
CA PRO A 15 9.40 -5.91 -5.33
C PRO A 15 8.04 -5.55 -4.73
N LEU A 16 7.11 -5.04 -5.55
CA LEU A 16 5.73 -4.71 -5.12
C LEU A 16 5.05 -5.88 -4.39
N LYS A 17 5.23 -7.11 -4.88
CA LYS A 17 4.66 -8.32 -4.27
C LYS A 17 5.06 -8.48 -2.80
N VAL A 18 6.33 -8.25 -2.48
CA VAL A 18 6.84 -8.37 -1.10
C VAL A 18 6.16 -7.34 -0.20
N VAL A 19 6.00 -6.10 -0.69
CA VAL A 19 5.31 -5.05 0.06
C VAL A 19 3.83 -5.36 0.24
N ASP A 20 3.15 -5.86 -0.78
CA ASP A 20 1.73 -6.23 -0.71
C ASP A 20 1.48 -7.39 0.28
N GLU A 21 2.32 -8.43 0.26
CA GLU A 21 2.22 -9.56 1.19
C GLU A 21 2.50 -9.15 2.66
N LEU A 22 3.43 -8.22 2.90
CA LEU A 22 3.81 -7.80 4.25
C LEU A 22 2.93 -6.67 4.81
N LEU A 23 2.58 -5.69 3.98
CA LEU A 23 1.98 -4.42 4.40
C LEU A 23 0.77 -4.01 3.56
N GLY A 24 0.35 -4.79 2.56
CA GLY A 24 -0.71 -4.41 1.64
C GLY A 24 -2.05 -4.14 2.32
N GLY A 25 -2.39 -4.88 3.38
CA GLY A 25 -3.58 -4.59 4.19
C GLY A 25 -3.47 -3.23 4.90
N THR A 26 -2.35 -2.96 5.56
CA THR A 26 -2.09 -1.70 6.27
C THR A 26 -2.10 -0.52 5.32
N VAL A 27 -1.47 -0.62 4.14
CA VAL A 27 -1.44 0.45 3.13
C VAL A 27 -2.86 0.77 2.66
N ARG A 28 -3.68 -0.23 2.34
CA ARG A 28 -5.08 -0.01 1.92
C ARG A 28 -5.93 0.67 2.98
N VAL A 29 -5.83 0.22 4.23
CA VAL A 29 -6.59 0.81 5.34
C VAL A 29 -6.13 2.24 5.61
N ALA A 30 -4.81 2.47 5.65
CA ALA A 30 -4.24 3.79 5.86
C ALA A 30 -4.67 4.75 4.74
N TRP A 31 -4.59 4.33 3.47
CA TRP A 31 -4.97 5.17 2.34
C TRP A 31 -6.44 5.56 2.40
N ARG A 32 -7.34 4.59 2.68
CA ARG A 32 -8.78 4.87 2.82
C ARG A 32 -9.09 5.92 3.89
N LYS A 33 -8.34 5.93 4.99
CA LYS A 33 -8.55 6.90 6.09
C LYS A 33 -7.89 8.26 5.81
N LEU A 34 -6.71 8.26 5.20
CA LEU A 34 -5.90 9.46 5.03
C LEU A 34 -6.18 10.21 3.74
N ARG A 35 -6.84 9.60 2.75
CA ARG A 35 -7.08 10.21 1.43
C ARG A 35 -7.65 11.63 1.52
N GLY A 36 -8.71 11.86 2.30
CA GLY A 36 -9.31 13.18 2.43
C GLY A 36 -8.38 14.22 3.07
N TYR A 37 -7.55 13.80 4.03
CA TYR A 37 -6.55 14.68 4.63
C TYR A 37 -5.42 15.01 3.64
N VAL A 38 -4.96 14.03 2.86
CA VAL A 38 -3.93 14.24 1.84
C VAL A 38 -4.41 15.21 0.76
N GLU A 39 -5.64 15.03 0.27
CA GLU A 39 -6.26 15.92 -0.71
C GLU A 39 -6.35 17.36 -0.17
N TYR A 40 -6.87 17.52 1.06
CA TYR A 40 -6.93 18.82 1.74
C TYR A 40 -5.56 19.50 1.89
N GLU A 41 -4.53 18.77 2.34
CA GLU A 41 -3.20 19.36 2.55
C GLU A 41 -2.55 19.78 1.22
N ARG A 42 -2.78 19.04 0.14
CA ARG A 42 -2.25 19.41 -1.19
C ARG A 42 -2.92 20.65 -1.75
N GLU A 43 -4.23 20.78 -1.57
CA GLU A 43 -4.98 22.00 -1.92
C GLU A 43 -4.46 23.19 -1.11
N ARG A 44 -4.34 23.03 0.21
CA ARG A 44 -3.86 24.08 1.12
C ARG A 44 -2.42 24.50 0.83
N ALA A 45 -1.53 23.55 0.57
CA ALA A 45 -0.10 23.83 0.35
C ALA A 45 0.23 24.20 -1.10
N GLY A 46 -0.71 24.00 -2.04
CA GLY A 46 -0.49 24.21 -3.49
C GLY A 46 0.55 23.25 -4.08
N SER A 47 0.79 22.09 -3.47
CA SER A 47 1.84 21.15 -3.87
C SER A 47 1.33 19.72 -3.87
N GLN A 48 1.54 19.00 -4.98
CA GLN A 48 1.15 17.60 -5.12
C GLN A 48 2.17 16.62 -4.54
N LYS A 49 3.37 17.09 -4.15
CA LYS A 49 4.45 16.21 -3.68
C LYS A 49 4.17 15.53 -2.34
N ASN A 50 3.35 16.16 -1.50
CA ASN A 50 3.07 15.60 -0.18
C ASN A 50 2.31 14.27 -0.34
N TRP A 51 2.84 13.20 0.25
CA TRP A 51 2.22 11.85 0.23
C TRP A 51 2.11 11.21 -1.16
N GLU A 52 2.88 11.69 -2.14
CA GLU A 52 2.78 11.23 -3.53
C GLU A 52 3.12 9.75 -3.67
N TRP A 53 4.17 9.28 -2.99
CA TRP A 53 4.61 7.89 -3.08
C TRP A 53 3.74 6.96 -2.26
N PHE A 54 3.21 7.43 -1.14
CA PHE A 54 2.23 6.68 -0.37
C PHE A 54 0.95 6.44 -1.18
N GLN A 55 0.41 7.48 -1.82
CA GLN A 55 -0.74 7.32 -2.72
C GLN A 55 -0.40 6.38 -3.87
N TRP A 56 0.71 6.63 -4.56
CA TRP A 56 1.12 5.81 -5.70
C TRP A 56 1.23 4.33 -5.31
N LEU A 57 1.85 4.04 -4.17
CA LEU A 57 1.97 2.68 -3.64
C LEU A 57 0.60 2.04 -3.39
N ALA A 58 -0.32 2.76 -2.73
CA ALA A 58 -1.66 2.26 -2.47
C ALA A 58 -2.39 1.91 -3.77
N GLU A 59 -2.30 2.77 -4.78
CA GLU A 59 -2.89 2.52 -6.09
C GLU A 59 -2.23 1.35 -6.83
N GLN A 60 -0.90 1.18 -6.75
CA GLN A 60 -0.22 0.04 -7.36
C GLN A 60 -0.66 -1.28 -6.72
N ILE A 61 -0.79 -1.28 -5.38
CA ILE A 61 -1.28 -2.43 -4.63
C ILE A 61 -2.71 -2.78 -5.04
N ASP A 62 -3.61 -1.80 -5.16
CA ASP A 62 -4.99 -2.07 -5.58
C ASP A 62 -5.09 -2.55 -7.04
N ARG A 63 -4.24 -2.06 -7.95
CA ARG A 63 -4.24 -2.47 -9.36
C ARG A 63 -3.58 -3.82 -9.62
N HIS A 64 -2.53 -4.16 -8.87
CA HIS A 64 -1.62 -5.25 -9.23
C HIS A 64 -1.49 -6.35 -8.18
N SER A 65 -2.13 -6.20 -7.01
CA SER A 65 -2.11 -7.22 -5.97
C SER A 65 -2.55 -8.57 -6.51
N LYS A 66 -1.69 -9.56 -6.28
CA LYS A 66 -1.96 -10.98 -6.49
C LYS A 66 -1.81 -11.77 -5.19
N ALA A 67 -1.83 -11.06 -4.05
CA ALA A 67 -1.73 -11.68 -2.74
C ALA A 67 -2.88 -12.68 -2.53
N ARG A 68 -2.57 -13.81 -1.88
CA ARG A 68 -3.56 -14.82 -1.51
C ARG A 68 -4.51 -14.33 -0.41
N THR A 69 -4.09 -13.30 0.33
CA THR A 69 -4.85 -12.64 1.38
C THR A 69 -5.43 -11.32 0.91
N SER A 70 -6.51 -10.88 1.53
CA SER A 70 -7.17 -9.61 1.25
C SER A 70 -7.73 -9.00 2.54
N LEU A 71 -8.48 -7.90 2.43
CA LEU A 71 -9.22 -7.36 3.57
C LEU A 71 -10.36 -8.28 4.05
N THR A 72 -10.78 -9.26 3.25
CA THR A 72 -11.85 -10.21 3.58
C THR A 72 -11.35 -11.63 3.82
N LEU A 73 -10.16 -11.99 3.31
CA LEU A 73 -9.55 -13.30 3.50
C LEU A 73 -8.20 -13.17 4.21
N GLY A 74 -8.15 -13.59 5.48
CA GLY A 74 -6.95 -13.52 6.31
C GLY A 74 -5.96 -14.65 6.06
N ALA A 75 -4.71 -14.46 6.49
CA ALA A 75 -3.64 -15.46 6.33
C ALA A 75 -3.95 -16.80 7.03
N HIS A 76 -4.62 -16.75 8.18
CA HIS A 76 -5.03 -17.94 8.95
C HIS A 76 -5.86 -18.92 8.10
N GLU A 77 -6.73 -18.39 7.24
CA GLU A 77 -7.56 -19.20 6.34
C GLU A 77 -6.85 -19.47 5.01
N ALA A 78 -6.25 -18.45 4.38
CA ALA A 78 -5.58 -18.57 3.08
C ALA A 78 -4.43 -19.59 3.06
N TYR A 79 -3.77 -19.79 4.22
CA TYR A 79 -2.62 -20.67 4.38
C TYR A 79 -2.86 -21.79 5.41
N ARG A 80 -4.13 -22.14 5.67
CA ARG A 80 -4.51 -23.18 6.65
C ARG A 80 -3.83 -24.54 6.47
N ASP A 81 -3.41 -24.85 5.24
CA ASP A 81 -2.76 -26.13 4.88
C ASP A 81 -1.23 -26.03 4.73
N TRP A 82 -0.62 -24.93 5.16
CA TRP A 82 0.83 -24.74 5.06
C TRP A 82 1.60 -25.76 5.91
N ARG A 83 2.72 -26.25 5.37
CA ARG A 83 3.65 -27.16 6.04
C ARG A 83 5.07 -26.58 5.98
N PRO A 84 5.89 -26.74 7.04
CA PRO A 84 7.23 -26.19 7.12
C PRO A 84 8.22 -26.83 6.15
#